data_AF-G3WJF3-F1
#
_entry.id   AF-G3WJF3-F1
#
_cell.length_a   1.000
_cell.length_b   1.000
_cell.length_c   1.000
_cell.angle_alpha   90.00
_cell.angle_beta   90.00
_cell.angle_gamma   90.00
#
_symmetry.space_group_name_H-M   'P 1'
#
loop_
_entity.id
_entity.type
_entity.pdbx_description
1 polymer ?
#
loop_
_entity_poly.entity_id
_entity_poly.type
_entity_poly.pdbx_seq_one_letter_code
_entity_poly.pdbx_strand_id
1 'polypeptide(L)'
;MATANPTVFLVMVNGQVESAQFPEFDDLYCKYCFVYGQDWAPTSGLEEGISQITSKSADVQHNLVWNFPIDITFKSTNPFGWPQIVISVYGPDVFGNDVVRGYGAVHVPFTPGRHKRTIPMFVPESTSKLQKLTSWFMGRRPEYTDPKLIAQGEGREVTRVRSQGFVTLLLNVVTKDMKKLGYDTSTLDMQTSSVIDMSEGILK
;
A
#
# COMPACT_ATOMS: atom_id res chain seq x y z
N MET A 1 -21.83 36.18 -9.10
CA MET A 1 -21.18 35.10 -9.87
C MET A 1 -21.58 33.79 -9.23
N ALA A 2 -22.33 32.94 -9.93
CA ALA A 2 -22.68 31.61 -9.42
C ALA A 2 -21.38 30.78 -9.34
N THR A 3 -20.94 30.44 -8.14
CA THR A 3 -19.86 29.47 -7.94
C THR A 3 -20.38 28.13 -8.43
N ALA A 4 -19.87 27.62 -9.56
CA ALA A 4 -20.22 26.30 -10.06
C ALA A 4 -19.95 25.27 -8.94
N ASN A 5 -20.95 24.43 -8.65
CA ASN A 5 -20.76 23.35 -7.69
C ASN A 5 -19.63 22.45 -8.21
N PRO A 6 -18.59 22.16 -7.41
CA PRO A 6 -17.52 21.29 -7.86
C PRO A 6 -18.08 19.90 -8.18
N THR A 7 -17.79 19.40 -9.36
CA THR A 7 -18.24 18.10 -9.87
C THR A 7 -17.25 16.97 -9.57
N VAL A 8 -16.08 17.31 -9.04
CA VAL A 8 -14.99 16.39 -8.70
C VAL A 8 -14.41 16.73 -7.33
N PHE A 9 -13.83 15.73 -6.68
CA PHE A 9 -12.96 15.89 -5.52
C PHE A 9 -11.52 15.53 -5.90
N LEU A 10 -10.57 16.00 -5.09
CA LEU A 10 -9.15 15.63 -5.22
C LEU A 10 -8.66 14.88 -4.00
N VAL A 11 -7.76 13.93 -4.22
CA VAL A 11 -7.02 13.22 -3.18
C VAL A 11 -5.53 13.31 -3.50
N MET A 12 -4.80 14.06 -2.69
CA MET A 12 -3.34 14.13 -2.74
C MET A 12 -2.77 13.16 -1.71
N VAL A 13 -1.76 12.41 -2.13
CA VAL A 13 -1.03 11.44 -1.31
C VAL A 13 0.44 11.75 -1.45
N ASN A 14 1.08 12.16 -0.36
CA ASN A 14 2.53 12.30 -0.29
C ASN A 14 3.11 11.51 0.88
N GLY A 15 4.42 11.28 0.88
CA GLY A 15 5.09 10.55 1.95
C GLY A 15 6.24 9.70 1.43
N GLN A 16 6.39 8.49 1.97
CA GLN A 16 7.51 7.63 1.63
C GLN A 16 7.26 6.14 1.91
N VAL A 17 7.93 5.29 1.13
CA VAL A 17 8.30 3.94 1.55
C VAL A 17 9.45 4.08 2.55
N GLU A 18 9.12 4.08 3.84
CA GLU A 18 10.07 4.37 4.92
C GLU A 18 11.12 3.25 5.03
N SER A 19 10.66 2.03 5.26
CA SER A 19 11.54 0.90 5.58
C SER A 19 10.89 -0.46 5.33
N ALA A 20 11.68 -1.52 5.44
CA ALA A 20 11.21 -2.89 5.47
C ALA A 20 12.00 -3.78 6.43
N GLN A 21 11.37 -4.90 6.76
CA GLN A 21 11.93 -5.98 7.55
C GLN A 21 11.74 -7.28 6.78
N PHE A 22 12.85 -7.83 6.28
CA PHE A 22 12.89 -9.14 5.61
C PHE A 22 13.94 -10.01 6.32
N PRO A 23 13.54 -10.98 7.15
CA PRO A 23 14.50 -11.79 7.91
C PRO A 23 15.53 -12.50 7.03
N GLU A 24 15.09 -13.11 5.93
CA GLU A 24 15.91 -13.98 5.08
C GLU A 24 16.67 -13.25 3.96
N PHE A 25 16.37 -11.98 3.68
CA PHE A 25 16.92 -11.28 2.51
C PHE A 25 17.58 -9.95 2.88
N ASP A 26 18.57 -9.56 2.08
CA ASP A 26 19.30 -8.31 2.17
C ASP A 26 19.54 -7.76 0.75
N ASP A 27 20.10 -6.56 0.65
CA ASP A 27 20.37 -5.85 -0.61
C ASP A 27 19.09 -5.73 -1.47
N LEU A 28 18.08 -5.08 -0.89
CA LEU A 28 16.75 -4.99 -1.46
C LEU A 28 16.46 -3.61 -2.04
N TYR A 29 15.69 -3.58 -3.12
CA TYR A 29 15.00 -2.38 -3.59
C TYR A 29 13.50 -2.65 -3.71
N CYS A 30 12.71 -1.58 -3.72
CA CYS A 30 11.28 -1.65 -3.87
C CYS A 30 10.82 -0.95 -5.14
N LYS A 31 9.72 -1.43 -5.70
CA LYS A 31 8.92 -0.74 -6.69
C LYS A 31 7.55 -0.49 -6.09
N TYR A 32 7.01 0.71 -6.26
CA TYR A 32 5.61 0.97 -5.98
C TYR A 32 4.86 1.26 -7.27
N CYS A 33 3.57 0.94 -7.30
CA CYS A 33 2.64 1.46 -8.29
C CYS A 33 1.25 1.69 -7.67
N PHE A 34 0.51 2.66 -8.21
CA PHE A 34 -0.87 2.90 -7.82
C PHE A 34 -1.84 2.13 -8.73
N VAL A 35 -2.87 1.54 -8.12
CA VAL A 35 -3.99 0.89 -8.81
C VAL A 35 -5.28 1.55 -8.36
N TYR A 36 -6.15 1.89 -9.30
CA TYR A 36 -7.36 2.66 -9.05
C TYR A 36 -8.43 2.37 -10.13
N GLY A 37 -9.68 2.71 -9.85
CA GLY A 37 -10.81 2.52 -10.75
C GLY A 37 -10.86 3.51 -11.91
N GLN A 38 -11.70 3.23 -12.91
CA GLN A 38 -11.73 4.00 -14.16
C GLN A 38 -12.11 5.48 -14.02
N ASP A 39 -12.86 5.84 -12.97
CA ASP A 39 -13.23 7.25 -12.70
C ASP A 39 -12.07 8.07 -12.11
N TRP A 40 -11.08 7.39 -11.52
CA TRP A 40 -9.92 8.03 -10.95
C TRP A 40 -8.92 8.39 -12.04
N ALA A 41 -8.46 9.64 -12.03
CA ALA A 41 -7.43 10.12 -12.93
C ALA A 41 -6.30 10.80 -12.15
N PRO A 42 -5.03 10.39 -12.34
CA PRO A 42 -3.89 11.11 -11.80
C PRO A 42 -3.78 12.47 -12.49
N THR A 43 -3.55 13.52 -11.71
CA THR A 43 -3.42 14.90 -12.20
C THR A 43 -2.01 15.46 -12.03
N SER A 44 -1.22 14.89 -11.12
CA SER A 44 0.16 15.27 -10.86
C SER A 44 0.88 14.18 -10.06
N GLY A 45 2.21 14.21 -10.08
CA GLY A 45 3.07 13.25 -9.36
C GLY A 45 3.33 11.97 -10.17
N LEU A 46 3.79 10.92 -9.49
CA LEU A 46 4.23 9.66 -10.08
C LEU A 46 3.32 8.51 -9.68
N GLU A 47 2.79 7.80 -10.68
CA GLU A 47 1.98 6.60 -10.49
C GLU A 47 2.81 5.38 -10.09
N GLU A 48 4.08 5.37 -10.46
CA GLU A 48 5.02 4.30 -10.18
C GLU A 48 6.42 4.86 -9.88
N GLY A 49 7.20 4.11 -9.12
CA GLY A 49 8.56 4.49 -8.76
C GLY A 49 9.40 3.28 -8.35
N ILE A 50 10.71 3.39 -8.56
CA ILE A 50 11.70 2.37 -8.22
C ILE A 50 12.73 3.01 -7.28
N SER A 51 12.94 2.41 -6.11
CA SER A 51 13.91 2.90 -5.13
C SER A 51 15.34 2.51 -5.49
N GLN A 52 16.28 3.10 -4.76
CA GLN A 52 17.64 2.57 -4.64
C GLN A 52 17.64 1.19 -3.96
N ILE A 53 18.74 0.45 -4.15
CA ILE A 53 19.08 -0.73 -3.36
C ILE A 53 19.59 -0.27 -2.00
N THR A 54 19.13 -0.92 -0.93
CA THR A 54 19.62 -0.73 0.43
C THR A 54 19.96 -2.07 1.06
N SER A 55 20.97 -2.06 1.94
CA SER A 55 21.30 -3.19 2.80
C SER A 55 20.74 -2.99 4.21
N LYS A 56 20.67 -4.05 5.00
CA LYS A 56 20.23 -4.03 6.40
C LYS A 56 21.14 -3.13 7.23
N SER A 57 20.52 -2.37 8.13
CA SER A 57 21.26 -1.65 9.16
C SER A 57 22.07 -2.60 10.03
N ALA A 58 23.23 -2.13 10.49
CA ALA A 58 24.07 -2.84 11.45
C ALA A 58 23.52 -2.81 12.89
N ASP A 59 22.37 -2.16 13.10
CA ASP A 59 21.72 -2.11 14.40
C ASP A 59 20.95 -3.41 14.70
N VAL A 60 20.43 -3.52 15.93
CA VAL A 60 19.71 -4.71 16.41
C VAL A 60 18.43 -4.99 15.60
N GLN A 61 17.86 -3.96 14.96
CA GLN A 61 16.61 -4.09 14.23
C GLN A 61 16.80 -4.62 12.82
N HIS A 62 18.01 -4.51 12.25
CA HIS A 62 18.33 -4.99 10.89
C HIS A 62 17.29 -4.55 9.85
N ASN A 63 16.89 -3.28 9.93
CA ASN A 63 15.91 -2.69 9.03
C ASN A 63 16.57 -2.32 7.70
N LEU A 64 15.82 -2.48 6.61
CA LEU A 64 16.14 -1.91 5.31
C LEU A 64 15.48 -0.54 5.23
N VAL A 65 16.23 0.54 5.00
CA VAL A 65 15.67 1.91 5.00
C VAL A 65 15.82 2.51 3.61
N TRP A 66 14.70 2.78 2.96
CA TRP A 66 14.71 3.45 1.65
C TRP A 66 14.39 4.94 1.76
N ASN A 67 13.44 5.32 2.62
CA ASN A 67 12.84 6.67 2.61
C ASN A 67 12.49 7.12 1.18
N PHE A 68 11.97 6.20 0.37
CA PHE A 68 11.73 6.45 -1.05
C PHE A 68 10.45 7.26 -1.22
N PRO A 69 10.49 8.44 -1.85
CA PRO A 69 9.37 9.37 -1.85
C PRO A 69 8.15 8.82 -2.61
N ILE A 70 6.97 9.18 -2.10
CA ILE A 70 5.67 8.98 -2.73
C ILE A 70 5.06 10.36 -2.90
N ASP A 71 4.60 10.70 -4.11
CA ASP A 71 3.85 11.92 -4.38
C ASP A 71 2.94 11.72 -5.58
N ILE A 72 1.63 11.81 -5.36
CA ILE A 72 0.60 11.71 -6.41
C ILE A 72 -0.66 12.47 -6.00
N THR A 73 -1.34 13.06 -6.97
CA THR A 73 -2.69 13.62 -6.78
C THR A 73 -3.65 13.01 -7.77
N PHE A 74 -4.80 12.58 -7.27
CA PHE A 74 -5.90 12.07 -8.07
C PHE A 74 -7.08 13.03 -8.08
N LYS A 75 -7.84 13.01 -9.17
CA LYS A 75 -9.19 13.55 -9.28
C LYS A 75 -10.19 12.42 -9.52
N SER A 76 -11.40 12.58 -9.00
CA SER A 76 -12.49 11.64 -9.21
C SER A 76 -13.86 12.31 -8.94
N THR A 77 -14.91 11.76 -9.53
CA THR A 77 -16.31 12.13 -9.28
C THR A 77 -16.97 11.27 -8.20
N ASN A 78 -16.44 10.07 -7.92
CA ASN A 78 -17.02 9.13 -6.95
C ASN A 78 -15.96 8.17 -6.35
N PRO A 79 -16.13 7.71 -5.10
CA PRO A 79 -15.08 6.97 -4.38
C PRO A 79 -14.90 5.51 -4.86
N PHE A 80 -15.70 5.02 -5.81
CA PHE A 80 -15.60 3.63 -6.27
C PHE A 80 -14.26 3.36 -6.95
N GLY A 81 -13.65 2.20 -6.67
CA GLY A 81 -12.30 1.88 -7.15
C GLY A 81 -11.20 2.72 -6.49
N TRP A 82 -11.36 3.03 -5.20
CA TRP A 82 -10.43 3.85 -4.42
C TRP A 82 -8.96 3.46 -4.62
N PRO A 83 -8.02 4.42 -4.73
CA PRO A 83 -6.63 4.13 -4.98
C PRO A 83 -5.98 3.22 -3.93
N GLN A 84 -5.21 2.26 -4.42
CA GLN A 84 -4.34 1.38 -3.65
C GLN A 84 -2.91 1.59 -4.09
N ILE A 85 -1.98 1.52 -3.14
CA ILE A 85 -0.55 1.42 -3.43
C ILE A 85 -0.14 -0.05 -3.33
N VAL A 86 0.46 -0.55 -4.40
CA VAL A 86 1.05 -1.89 -4.47
C VAL A 86 2.57 -1.73 -4.37
N ILE A 87 3.18 -2.50 -3.48
CA ILE A 87 4.62 -2.56 -3.27
C ILE A 87 5.14 -3.93 -3.72
N SER A 88 6.21 -3.93 -4.50
CA SER A 88 6.96 -5.11 -4.92
C SER A 88 8.40 -4.95 -4.46
N VAL A 89 8.94 -5.92 -3.71
CA VAL A 89 10.32 -5.87 -3.22
C VAL A 89 11.16 -6.90 -3.97
N TYR A 90 12.33 -6.49 -4.44
CA TYR A 90 13.26 -7.28 -5.24
C TYR A 90 14.61 -7.37 -4.56
N GLY A 91 15.34 -8.46 -4.83
CA GLY A 91 16.72 -8.61 -4.38
C GLY A 91 17.42 -9.83 -4.98
N PRO A 92 18.75 -9.94 -4.83
CA PRO A 92 19.59 -10.86 -5.59
C PRO A 92 19.40 -12.33 -5.18
N ASP A 93 19.20 -13.21 -6.15
CA ASP A 93 19.25 -14.65 -5.93
C ASP A 93 20.69 -15.18 -5.83
N VAL A 94 20.87 -16.49 -5.64
CA VAL A 94 22.20 -17.12 -5.48
C VAL A 94 23.10 -16.89 -6.70
N PHE A 95 22.53 -16.55 -7.86
CA PHE A 95 23.25 -16.25 -9.09
C PHE A 95 23.36 -14.75 -9.38
N GLY A 96 22.92 -13.89 -8.46
CA GLY A 96 22.95 -12.44 -8.61
C GLY A 96 21.83 -11.87 -9.48
N ASN A 97 20.80 -12.65 -9.84
CA ASN A 97 19.66 -12.12 -10.56
C ASN A 97 18.66 -11.50 -9.58
N ASP A 98 18.14 -10.32 -9.91
CA ASP A 98 17.06 -9.72 -9.13
C ASP A 98 15.77 -10.53 -9.28
N VAL A 99 15.25 -11.00 -8.15
CA VAL A 99 13.98 -11.72 -8.08
C VAL A 99 13.09 -11.14 -7.00
N VAL A 100 11.78 -11.31 -7.19
CA VAL A 100 10.79 -10.80 -6.24
C VAL A 100 10.88 -11.54 -4.91
N ARG A 101 10.98 -10.77 -3.82
CA ARG A 101 11.01 -11.24 -2.42
C ARG A 101 9.67 -11.11 -1.73
N GLY A 102 8.80 -10.23 -2.21
CA GLY A 102 7.43 -10.17 -1.75
C GLY A 102 6.66 -9.06 -2.41
N TYR A 103 5.34 -9.23 -2.39
CA TYR A 103 4.37 -8.22 -2.76
C TYR A 103 3.50 -7.87 -1.57
N GLY A 104 2.99 -6.66 -1.58
CA GLY A 104 2.02 -6.18 -0.61
C GLY A 104 1.20 -5.06 -1.23
N ALA A 105 -0.02 -4.85 -0.74
CA ALA A 105 -0.86 -3.75 -1.18
C ALA A 105 -1.67 -3.20 0.00
N VAL A 106 -1.95 -1.90 -0.05
CA VAL A 106 -2.85 -1.25 0.91
C VAL A 106 -3.60 -0.13 0.22
N HIS A 107 -4.84 0.11 0.66
CA HIS A 107 -5.59 1.28 0.21
C HIS A 107 -4.96 2.57 0.74
N VAL A 108 -5.01 3.63 -0.07
CA VAL A 108 -4.76 4.99 0.40
C VAL A 108 -5.75 5.30 1.53
N PRO A 109 -5.32 5.86 2.67
CA PRO A 109 -6.23 6.22 3.75
C PRO A 109 -7.34 7.16 3.30
N PHE A 110 -8.58 6.88 3.74
CA PHE A 110 -9.76 7.68 3.41
C PHE A 110 -9.84 9.01 4.19
N THR A 111 -9.17 9.08 5.34
CA THR A 111 -9.15 10.26 6.19
C THR A 111 -7.90 11.12 5.91
N PRO A 112 -8.04 12.44 5.79
CA PRO A 112 -6.90 13.35 5.71
C PRO A 112 -5.99 13.23 6.93
N GLY A 113 -4.71 13.51 6.73
CA GLY A 113 -3.69 13.48 7.77
C GLY A 113 -2.59 12.45 7.52
N ARG A 114 -1.72 12.27 8.52
CA ARG A 114 -0.55 11.40 8.45
C ARG A 114 -0.87 9.99 8.97
N HIS A 115 -0.52 8.99 8.18
CA HIS A 115 -0.81 7.57 8.42
C HIS A 115 0.47 6.75 8.30
N LYS A 116 0.75 5.95 9.33
CA LYS A 116 1.75 4.89 9.24
C LYS A 116 1.04 3.56 8.92
N ARG A 117 1.51 2.84 7.90
CA ARG A 117 0.93 1.56 7.46
C ARG A 117 2.03 0.53 7.32
N THR A 118 1.91 -0.57 8.05
CA THR A 118 2.81 -1.72 7.92
C THR A 118 2.09 -2.80 7.13
N ILE A 119 2.62 -3.13 5.96
CA ILE A 119 2.04 -4.05 4.99
C ILE A 119 2.76 -5.40 5.12
N PRO A 120 2.05 -6.51 5.36
CA PRO A 120 2.65 -7.84 5.29
C PRO A 120 3.00 -8.17 3.85
N MET A 121 4.22 -8.63 3.64
CA MET A 121 4.76 -8.99 2.34
C MET A 121 4.65 -10.50 2.13
N PHE A 122 4.17 -10.90 0.96
CA PHE A 122 3.97 -12.30 0.61
C PHE A 122 4.48 -12.62 -0.79
N VAL A 123 4.91 -13.86 -0.99
CA VAL A 123 5.29 -14.39 -2.30
C VAL A 123 4.46 -15.66 -2.58
N PRO A 124 4.00 -15.88 -3.82
CA PRO A 124 3.32 -17.13 -4.17
C PRO A 124 4.28 -18.31 -4.02
N GLU A 125 3.81 -19.38 -3.38
CA GLU A 125 4.50 -20.67 -3.38
C GLU A 125 4.10 -21.43 -4.66
N SER A 126 5.06 -21.69 -5.56
CA SER A 126 4.82 -22.57 -6.71
C SER A 126 4.40 -23.97 -6.23
N THR A 127 3.29 -24.49 -6.77
CA THR A 127 2.67 -25.76 -6.37
C THR A 127 3.49 -27.01 -6.72
N SER A 128 4.58 -26.89 -7.49
CA SER A 128 5.41 -28.05 -7.90
C SER A 128 6.92 -27.81 -7.72
N LYS A 129 7.58 -28.72 -6.99
CA LYS A 129 9.04 -28.77 -6.81
C LYS A 129 9.78 -28.95 -8.14
N LEU A 130 9.16 -29.62 -9.12
CA LEU A 130 9.71 -29.81 -10.47
C LEU A 130 9.68 -28.51 -11.30
N GLN A 131 8.64 -27.67 -11.16
CA GLN A 131 8.58 -26.38 -11.86
C GLN A 131 9.60 -25.37 -11.31
N LYS A 132 9.91 -25.45 -10.00
CA LYS A 132 11.02 -24.69 -9.37
C LYS A 132 12.39 -25.17 -9.86
N LEU A 133 12.58 -26.46 -10.11
CA LEU A 133 13.83 -27.02 -10.61
C LEU A 133 14.08 -26.65 -12.08
N THR A 134 13.06 -26.73 -12.95
CA THR A 134 13.19 -26.36 -14.38
C THR A 134 13.38 -24.84 -14.56
N SER A 135 12.72 -24.03 -13.73
CA SER A 135 12.85 -22.57 -13.74
C SER A 135 14.19 -22.08 -13.18
N TRP A 136 14.76 -22.80 -12.20
CA TRP A 136 16.14 -22.62 -11.73
C TRP A 136 17.19 -22.96 -12.81
N PHE A 137 16.89 -23.96 -13.66
CA PHE A 137 17.79 -24.37 -14.76
C PHE A 137 17.68 -23.47 -16.01
N MET A 138 16.56 -22.78 -16.23
CA MET A 138 16.30 -21.93 -17.42
C MET A 138 16.34 -20.41 -17.15
N GLY A 139 16.61 -19.96 -15.92
CA GLY A 139 16.79 -18.52 -15.61
C GLY A 139 15.53 -17.66 -15.77
N ARG A 140 14.35 -18.25 -15.96
CA ARG A 140 13.07 -17.54 -16.04
C ARG A 140 12.16 -18.02 -14.93
N ARG A 141 12.12 -17.27 -13.82
CA ARG A 141 11.13 -17.46 -12.77
C ARG A 141 9.86 -16.68 -13.10
N PRO A 142 8.68 -17.26 -12.84
CA PRO A 142 7.42 -16.58 -13.05
C PRO A 142 7.32 -15.42 -12.06
N GLU A 143 7.53 -14.21 -12.56
CA GLU A 143 7.00 -12.98 -11.96
C GLU A 143 5.48 -12.99 -12.17
N TYR A 144 4.69 -12.34 -11.30
CA TYR A 144 3.30 -12.09 -11.67
C TYR A 144 3.30 -11.29 -12.97
N THR A 145 2.63 -11.84 -14.00
CA THR A 145 2.48 -11.19 -15.31
C THR A 145 1.86 -9.79 -15.19
N ASP A 146 1.17 -9.51 -14.07
CA ASP A 146 0.79 -8.15 -13.66
C ASP A 146 0.74 -8.03 -12.11
N PRO A 147 1.62 -7.23 -11.47
CA PRO A 147 1.54 -6.91 -10.04
C PRO A 147 0.20 -6.29 -9.62
N LYS A 148 -0.56 -5.73 -10.56
CA LYS A 148 -1.88 -5.11 -10.30
C LYS A 148 -2.96 -6.14 -9.94
N LEU A 149 -2.76 -7.43 -10.22
CA LEU A 149 -3.67 -8.50 -9.81
C LEU A 149 -3.85 -8.58 -8.29
N ILE A 150 -2.85 -8.15 -7.53
CA ILE A 150 -2.90 -8.14 -6.06
C ILE A 150 -3.93 -7.14 -5.53
N ALA A 151 -4.19 -6.07 -6.29
CA ALA A 151 -5.14 -5.03 -5.94
C ALA A 151 -6.59 -5.39 -6.29
N GLN A 152 -6.81 -6.28 -7.27
CA GLN A 152 -8.14 -6.50 -7.87
C GLN A 152 -8.98 -7.61 -7.21
N GLY A 153 -8.42 -8.41 -6.30
CA GLY A 153 -9.18 -9.43 -5.55
C GLY A 153 -9.66 -10.64 -6.37
N GLU A 154 -9.95 -10.47 -7.67
CA GLU A 154 -10.18 -11.54 -8.63
C GLU A 154 -8.91 -12.39 -8.83
N GLY A 155 -9.05 -13.72 -8.74
CA GLY A 155 -7.91 -14.66 -8.80
C GLY A 155 -7.31 -15.05 -7.45
N ARG A 156 -7.92 -14.65 -6.32
CA ARG A 156 -7.59 -15.17 -4.97
C ARG A 156 -7.97 -16.63 -4.74
N GLU A 157 -8.51 -17.30 -5.75
CA GLU A 157 -8.78 -18.73 -5.68
C GLU A 157 -7.49 -19.52 -6.00
N VAL A 158 -6.92 -20.13 -4.96
CA VAL A 158 -5.93 -21.22 -5.02
C VAL A 158 -4.49 -20.82 -5.40
N THR A 159 -3.89 -19.85 -4.69
CA THR A 159 -2.41 -19.78 -4.58
C THR A 159 -1.99 -19.75 -3.12
N ARG A 160 -1.28 -20.79 -2.69
CA ARG A 160 -0.63 -20.83 -1.37
C ARG A 160 0.43 -19.72 -1.34
N VAL A 161 0.37 -18.83 -0.38
CA VAL A 161 1.35 -17.73 -0.22
C VAL A 161 2.22 -17.97 1.02
N ARG A 162 3.46 -17.50 0.95
CA ARG A 162 4.39 -17.46 2.08
C ARG A 162 4.62 -16.01 2.48
N SER A 163 4.48 -15.71 3.77
CA SER A 163 4.89 -14.42 4.32
C SER A 163 6.42 -14.32 4.37
N GLN A 164 6.96 -13.19 3.94
CA GLN A 164 8.41 -12.97 3.77
C GLN A 164 8.95 -11.78 4.58
N GLY A 165 8.06 -10.93 5.10
CA GLY A 165 8.47 -9.72 5.81
C GLY A 165 7.37 -8.67 5.85
N PHE A 166 7.79 -7.44 6.16
CA PHE A 166 6.91 -6.28 6.26
C PHE A 166 7.54 -5.07 5.58
N VAL A 167 6.71 -4.24 4.94
CA VAL A 167 7.08 -2.91 4.45
C VAL A 167 6.30 -1.87 5.24
N THR A 168 6.98 -0.81 5.66
CA THR A 168 6.38 0.32 6.37
C THR A 168 6.28 1.52 5.45
N LEU A 169 5.05 1.99 5.24
CA LEU A 169 4.74 3.21 4.52
C LEU A 169 4.37 4.33 5.50
N LEU A 170 4.77 5.53 5.14
CA LEU A 170 4.28 6.77 5.73
C LEU A 170 3.53 7.53 4.65
N LEU A 171 2.22 7.71 4.81
CA LEU A 171 1.35 8.38 3.85
C LEU A 171 0.68 9.57 4.52
N ASN A 172 0.78 10.74 3.92
CA ASN A 172 0.05 11.93 4.31
C ASN A 172 -0.97 12.26 3.21
N VAL A 173 -2.24 12.25 3.59
CA VAL A 173 -3.38 12.38 2.68
C VAL A 173 -4.02 13.74 2.88
N VAL A 174 -4.27 14.44 1.78
CA VAL A 174 -5.02 15.69 1.75
C VAL A 174 -6.16 15.56 0.77
N THR A 175 -7.38 15.84 1.21
CA THR A 175 -8.57 15.81 0.35
C THR A 175 -9.10 17.21 0.09
N LYS A 176 -9.56 17.47 -1.12
CA LYS A 176 -10.24 18.73 -1.49
C LYS A 176 -11.61 18.41 -2.07
N ASP A 177 -12.61 19.21 -1.69
CA ASP A 177 -13.99 19.19 -2.21
C ASP A 177 -14.81 17.90 -1.94
N MET A 178 -14.26 16.89 -1.25
CA MET A 178 -14.99 15.68 -0.80
C MET A 178 -16.32 15.99 -0.09
N LYS A 179 -16.31 16.91 0.89
CA LYS A 179 -17.51 17.32 1.64
C LYS A 179 -18.56 18.00 0.77
N LYS A 180 -18.15 18.71 -0.29
CA LYS A 180 -19.08 19.38 -1.21
C LYS A 180 -19.86 18.38 -2.07
N LEU A 181 -19.32 17.18 -2.24
CA LEU A 181 -19.98 16.05 -2.89
C LEU A 181 -20.70 15.11 -1.90
N GLY A 182 -20.81 15.52 -0.62
CA GLY A 182 -21.55 14.78 0.40
C GLY A 182 -20.77 13.68 1.13
N TYR A 183 -19.45 13.58 0.91
CA TYR A 183 -18.61 12.60 1.61
C TYR A 183 -18.08 13.17 2.93
N ASP A 184 -18.30 12.47 4.03
CA ASP A 184 -17.62 12.78 5.29
C ASP A 184 -16.27 12.08 5.36
N THR A 185 -15.25 12.86 5.72
CA THR A 185 -13.86 12.42 5.87
C THR A 185 -13.35 12.65 7.29
N SER A 186 -14.23 13.03 8.22
CA SER A 186 -13.89 13.20 9.63
C SER A 186 -13.35 11.89 10.21
N THR A 187 -12.29 12.00 11.01
CA THR A 187 -11.99 10.95 11.98
C THR A 187 -13.17 10.92 12.94
N LEU A 188 -13.80 9.77 13.16
CA LEU A 188 -14.71 9.62 14.28
C LEU A 188 -13.94 10.06 15.53
N ASP A 189 -14.19 11.27 15.97
CA ASP A 189 -13.82 11.69 17.30
C ASP A 189 -14.57 10.73 18.22
N MET A 190 -13.88 9.70 18.72
CA MET A 190 -14.30 9.01 19.94
C MET A 190 -14.13 10.00 21.11
N GLN A 191 -14.84 11.13 21.04
CA GLN A 191 -15.11 11.96 22.19
C GLN A 191 -16.09 11.15 23.04
N THR A 192 -15.51 10.58 24.10
CA THR A 192 -16.15 10.18 25.35
C THR A 192 -17.62 10.61 25.40
N SER A 193 -18.51 9.64 25.23
CA SER A 193 -19.91 9.80 25.61
C SER A 193 -19.89 10.26 27.06
N SER A 194 -20.29 11.52 27.27
CA SER A 194 -20.52 12.08 28.58
C SER A 194 -21.40 11.11 29.35
N VAL A 195 -20.91 10.68 30.51
CA VAL A 195 -21.71 10.00 31.52
C VAL A 195 -22.85 10.95 31.86
N ILE A 196 -24.01 10.72 31.27
CA ILE A 196 -25.26 11.28 31.77
C ILE A 196 -25.52 10.50 33.05
N ASP A 197 -25.33 11.20 34.15
CA ASP A 197 -25.69 10.81 35.51
C ASP A 197 -27.13 10.29 35.53
N MET A 198 -27.27 8.96 35.57
CA MET A 198 -28.51 8.29 35.96
C MET A 198 -28.34 7.79 37.39
N SER A 199 -28.35 8.71 38.35
CA SER A 199 -28.50 8.37 39.77
C SER A 199 -29.76 8.95 40.42
N GLU A 200 -30.70 9.51 39.65
CA GLU A 200 -32.07 9.73 40.13
C GLU A 200 -33.04 8.71 39.55
N GLY A 201 -33.29 7.68 40.34
CA GLY A 201 -34.43 6.80 40.14
C GLY A 201 -34.06 5.34 40.25
N ILE A 202 -33.91 4.84 41.47
CA ILE A 202 -34.40 3.54 41.92
C ILE A 202 -34.23 3.46 43.46
N LEU A 203 -35.40 3.31 44.11
CA LEU A 203 -35.68 2.88 45.51
C LEU A 203 -35.96 3.98 46.55
N LYS A 204 -37.27 4.07 46.86
CA LYS A 204 -37.91 4.05 48.18
C LYS A 204 -37.35 4.94 49.30
#